data_AF-G7ZCU0-F1
#
_entry.id   AF-G7ZCU0-F1
#
_cell.length_a   1.000
_cell.length_b   1.000
_cell.length_c   1.000
_cell.angle_alpha   90.00
_cell.angle_beta   90.00
_cell.angle_gamma   90.00
#
_symmetry.space_group_name_H-M   'P 1'
#
loop_
_entity.id
_entity.type
_entity.pdbx_description
1 polymer ?
#
loop_
_entity_poly.entity_id
_entity_poly.type
_entity_poly.pdbx_seq_one_letter_code
_entity_poly.pdbx_strand_id
1 'polypeptide(L)' 'MLWLDRILTRRRMQDCFGPVPRWSHFRLRPACLQLSRQERDMQELLKLAVAPRLTMADEELAILIAPAERRAIETD' A
#
# COMPACT_ATOMS: atom_id res chain seq x y z
N MET A 1 -30.62 19.69 12.49
CA MET A 1 -30.16 18.36 12.02
C MET A 1 -28.68 18.30 11.62
N LEU A 2 -28.00 19.41 11.35
CA LEU A 2 -26.57 19.42 10.93
C LEU A 2 -25.54 19.05 12.02
N TRP A 3 -25.92 19.05 13.30
CA TRP A 3 -24.99 18.78 14.40
C TRP A 3 -24.78 17.28 14.67
N LEU A 4 -25.82 16.48 14.45
CA LEU A 4 -25.74 15.02 14.56
C LEU A 4 -24.90 14.42 13.43
N ASP A 5 -25.06 14.93 12.20
CA ASP A 5 -24.19 14.57 11.08
C ASP A 5 -22.73 14.85 11.42
N ARG A 6 -22.38 16.02 11.98
CA ARG A 6 -21.00 16.34 12.32
C ARG A 6 -20.36 15.42 13.38
N ILE A 7 -21.16 14.80 14.24
CA ILE A 7 -20.69 13.83 15.24
C ILE A 7 -20.56 12.43 14.62
N LEU A 8 -21.48 12.04 13.74
CA LEU A 8 -21.48 10.74 13.05
C LEU A 8 -20.51 10.69 11.85
N THR A 9 -20.29 11.82 11.19
CA THR A 9 -19.34 12.03 10.09
C THR A 9 -18.02 12.58 10.57
N ARG A 10 -17.73 12.46 11.88
CA ARG A 10 -16.36 12.53 12.40
C ARG A 10 -15.63 11.29 11.88
N ARG A 11 -15.47 11.23 10.55
CA ARG A 11 -14.65 10.28 9.81
C ARG A 11 -13.31 10.35 10.51
N ARG A 12 -13.02 9.31 11.27
CA ARG A 12 -11.67 9.01 11.71
C ARG A 12 -10.90 8.89 10.39
N MET A 13 -10.27 9.97 9.94
CA MET A 13 -9.24 9.86 8.91
C MET A 13 -8.18 9.00 9.57
N GLN A 14 -8.25 7.69 9.36
CA GLN A 14 -7.08 6.87 9.59
C GLN A 14 -6.03 7.42 8.65
N ASP A 15 -4.83 7.64 9.19
CA ASP A 15 -3.69 7.98 8.38
C ASP A 15 -3.56 6.88 7.32
N CYS A 16 -3.83 7.21 6.06
CA CYS A 16 -3.82 6.22 4.99
C CYS A 16 -2.43 5.60 4.86
N PHE A 17 -1.38 6.27 5.33
CA PHE A 17 -0.05 5.73 5.53
C PHE A 17 0.14 5.37 7.01
N GLY A 18 -0.41 4.23 7.40
CA GLY A 18 -0.23 3.62 8.72
C GLY A 18 0.65 2.38 8.63
N PRO A 19 1.22 1.92 9.75
CA PRO A 19 2.04 0.71 9.75
C PRO A 19 1.19 -0.50 9.33
N VAL A 20 1.71 -1.29 8.40
CA VAL A 20 1.06 -2.53 7.99
C VAL A 20 1.09 -3.54 9.15
N PRO A 21 -0.06 -4.12 9.53
CA PRO A 21 -0.09 -5.12 10.59
C PRO A 21 0.69 -6.38 10.20
N ARG A 22 1.57 -6.87 11.06
CA ARG A 22 2.41 -8.07 10.76
C ARG A 22 1.61 -9.31 10.35
N TRP A 23 0.43 -9.50 10.93
CA TRP A 23 -0.42 -10.65 10.60
C TRP A 23 -0.92 -10.62 9.14
N SER A 24 -0.97 -9.45 8.49
CA SER A 24 -1.36 -9.32 7.08
C SER A 24 -0.19 -9.55 6.12
N HIS A 25 1.07 -9.58 6.60
CA HIS A 25 2.25 -9.75 5.75
C HIS A 25 2.18 -11.04 4.92
N PHE A 26 1.75 -12.14 5.53
CA PHE A 26 1.59 -13.41 4.83
C PHE A 26 0.64 -13.33 3.64
N ARG A 27 -0.49 -12.61 3.80
CA ARG A 27 -1.48 -12.38 2.73
C ARG A 27 -0.96 -11.43 1.66
N LEU A 28 -0.26 -10.37 2.06
CA LEU A 28 0.19 -9.29 1.17
C LEU A 28 1.45 -9.64 0.39
N ARG A 29 2.29 -10.55 0.90
CA ARG A 29 3.58 -10.89 0.31
C ARG A 29 3.52 -11.30 -1.16
N PRO A 30 2.60 -12.17 -1.63
CA PRO A 30 2.51 -12.52 -3.05
C PRO A 30 2.23 -11.30 -3.94
N ALA A 31 1.34 -10.40 -3.49
CA ALA A 31 1.01 -9.17 -4.21
C ALA A 31 2.21 -8.20 -4.26
N CYS A 32 2.92 -8.03 -3.14
CA CYS A 32 4.15 -7.22 -3.09
C CYS A 32 5.20 -7.74 -4.09
N LEU A 33 5.46 -9.06 -4.08
CA LEU A 33 6.43 -9.70 -4.98
C LEU A 33 6.03 -9.54 -6.45
N GLN A 34 4.75 -9.73 -6.77
CA GLN A 34 4.22 -9.55 -8.12
C GLN A 34 4.40 -8.11 -8.59
N LEU A 35 4.07 -7.13 -7.75
CA LEU A 35 4.23 -5.72 -8.09
C LEU A 35 5.70 -5.36 -8.31
N SER A 36 6.60 -5.85 -7.45
CA SER A 36 8.05 -5.66 -7.60
C SER A 36 8.61 -6.28 -8.90
N ARG A 37 8.01 -7.38 -9.37
CA ARG A 37 8.33 -7.94 -10.69
C ARG A 37 7.82 -7.03 -11.81
N GLN A 38 6.56 -6.59 -11.74
CA GLN A 38 5.97 -5.67 -12.72
C GLN A 38 6.75 -4.35 -12.84
N GLU A 39 7.27 -3.82 -11.72
CA GLU A 39 8.12 -2.64 -11.72
C GLU A 39 9.42 -2.86 -12.54
N ARG A 40 10.04 -4.03 -12.42
CA ARG A 40 11.24 -4.38 -13.22
C ARG A 40 10.89 -4.59 -14.69
N ASP A 41 9.82 -5.33 -14.96
CA ASP A 41 9.34 -5.56 -16.33
C ASP A 41 9.03 -4.21 -17.01
N MET A 42 8.44 -3.27 -16.28
CA MET A 42 8.14 -1.92 -16.77
C MET A 42 9.41 -1.07 -16.95
N GLN A 43 10.40 -1.22 -16.08
CA GLN A 43 11.69 -0.57 -16.25
C GLN A 43 12.33 -0.95 -17.59
N GLU A 44 12.35 -2.24 -17.90
CA GLU A 44 12.92 -2.78 -19.13
C GLU A 44 12.11 -2.33 -20.35
N LEU A 45 10.78 -2.48 -20.27
CA LEU A 45 9.87 -2.11 -21.36
C LEU A 45 9.98 -0.63 -21.75
N LEU A 46 10.02 0.25 -20.75
CA LEU A 46 10.06 1.70 -20.94
C LEU A 46 11.50 2.26 -21.01
N LYS A 47 12.53 1.40 -20.90
CA LYS A 47 13.95 1.77 -20.87
C LYS A 47 14.26 2.85 -19.83
N LEU A 48 13.69 2.71 -18.64
CA LEU A 48 13.89 3.65 -17.54
C LEU A 48 15.25 3.40 -16.85
N ALA A 49 15.94 4.48 -16.49
CA ALA A 49 17.19 4.40 -15.74
C ALA A 49 17.02 3.71 -14.37
N VAL A 50 15.83 3.80 -13.78
CA VAL A 50 15.47 3.19 -12.49
C VAL A 50 14.06 2.62 -12.58
N ALA A 51 13.79 1.51 -11.91
CA ALA A 51 12.45 0.95 -11.81
C ALA A 51 11.47 1.95 -11.16
N PRO A 52 10.23 2.06 -11.69
CA PRO A 52 9.18 2.82 -11.04
C PRO A 52 8.91 2.26 -9.63
N ARG A 53 8.50 3.14 -8.72
CA ARG A 53 8.17 2.79 -7.34
C ARG A 53 6.70 3.07 -7.09
N LEU A 54 5.89 2.04 -7.17
CA LEU A 54 4.44 2.06 -7.02
C LEU A 54 4.05 1.81 -5.57
N THR A 55 3.11 2.64 -5.12
CA THR A 55 2.38 2.46 -3.85
C THR A 55 1.28 1.43 -4.08
N MET A 56 1.09 0.52 -3.13
CA MET A 56 0.00 -0.46 -3.16
C MET A 56 -1.11 0.00 -2.21
N ALA A 57 -2.36 -0.07 -2.64
CA ALA A 57 -3.50 0.16 -1.76
C ALA A 57 -4.05 -1.19 -1.29
N ASP A 58 -4.21 -1.37 0.01
CA ASP A 58 -4.94 -2.48 0.61
C ASP A 58 -6.30 -1.97 1.09
N GLU A 59 -7.33 -2.24 0.29
CA GLU A 59 -8.68 -1.76 0.53
C GLU A 59 -9.32 -2.40 1.77
N GLU A 60 -8.94 -3.63 2.12
CA GLU A 60 -9.46 -4.32 3.31
C GLU A 60 -9.01 -3.64 4.60
N LEU A 61 -7.77 -3.14 4.62
CA LEU A 61 -7.20 -2.42 5.76
C LEU A 61 -7.36 -0.90 5.65
N ALA A 62 -7.80 -0.40 4.49
CA ALA A 62 -7.80 1.02 4.14
C ALA A 62 -6.42 1.69 4.30
N ILE A 63 -5.34 0.98 3.93
CA ILE A 63 -3.94 1.44 4.05
C ILE A 63 -3.28 1.52 2.68
N LEU A 64 -2.47 2.56 2.49
CA LEU A 64 -1.52 2.75 1.41
C LEU A 64 -0.14 2.29 1.88
N ILE A 65 0.39 1.28 1.20
CA ILE A 65 1.64 0.61 1.52
C ILE A 65 2.74 1.20 0.64
N ALA A 66 3.64 1.94 1.26
CA ALA A 66 4.74 2.60 0.58
C ALA A 66 5.77 1.59 0.05
N PRO A 67 6.55 1.93 -1.00
CA PRO A 67 7.54 1.02 -1.59
C PRO A 67 8.58 0.47 -0.58
N ALA A 68 8.98 1.24 0.42
CA ALA A 68 9.91 0.78 1.45
C ALA A 68 9.30 -0.30 2.36
N GLU A 69 8.02 -0.14 2.70
CA GLU A 69 7.28 -1.08 3.53
C GLU A 69 6.93 -2.36 2.77
N ARG A 70 6.61 -2.26 1.47
CA ARG A 70 6.47 -3.44 0.59
C ARG A 70 7.72 -4.32 0.63
N ARG A 71 8.91 -3.71 0.55
CA ARG A 71 10.18 -4.44 0.64
C ARG A 71 10.36 -5.14 1.98
N ALA A 72 9.93 -4.53 3.08
CA ALA A 72 9.97 -5.17 4.39
C ALA A 72 9.05 -6.41 4.44
N ILE A 73 7.84 -6.32 3.87
CA ILE A 73 6.89 -7.44 3.76
C ILE A 73 7.42 -8.59 2.89
N GLU A 74 8.21 -8.28 1.85
CA GLU A 74 8.83 -9.31 1.00
C GLU A 74 9.91 -10.12 1.73
N THR A 75 10.61 -9.50 2.69
CA THR A 75 11.73 -10.08 3.43
C THR A 75 11.36 -10.77 4.74
N ASP A 76 10.17 -10.51 5.28
CA ASP A 76 9.61 -11.15 6.49
C ASP A 76 9.21 -12.62 6.21
#